data_AF-A0A1N6XNX6-F1
#
_entry.id   AF-A0A1N6XNX6-F1
#
_cell.length_a   1.000
_cell.length_b   1.000
_cell.length_c   1.000
_cell.angle_alpha   90.00
_cell.angle_beta   90.00
_cell.angle_gamma   90.00
#
_symmetry.space_group_name_H-M   'P 1'
#
loop_
_entity.id
_entity.type
_entity.pdbx_description
1 polymer ?
#
loop_
_entity_poly.entity_id
_entity_poly.type
_entity_poly.pdbx_seq_one_letter_code
_entity_poly.pdbx_strand_id
1 'polypeptide(L)'
;MIHHYSKGSKNTGLVIVRGGNSCPPETIYNEITGECALDPQKGPPNACNSAGNPINFAIGNKFQAETDYSAKGSSALSFTRSYNSLDGLWRHGFSTYLRFAGTQYVSVVMHHGRESFFTVSGTTITPTSADLGVLTKVGTAGWQYISTDNERFTFNTAGKLTQWSNAQGAVHQFAYAGSQVTVTDNLGNSLTFTEDANKQPLTLTASGVQITYGYNANKRLTSVTKVMGGQTTQRQFHYEDPRNNSWLTGITDELGVRYATWSYDDKGRAISSEHADGADKVTVAYNADGTVSVTNELGKVAKYSFQYIKGVRRITSIQGEPSANCPNSNSSFTYDSNGLLKTKTDNKGVLTTYTYNARGLEISRTEASGTAQART
;
A
#
# COMPACT_ATOMS: atom_id res chain seq x y z
N MET A 1 57.82 -7.70 -18.24
CA MET A 1 57.90 -7.45 -19.69
C MET A 1 56.81 -6.46 -20.06
N ILE A 2 57.21 -5.35 -20.67
CA ILE A 2 56.34 -4.28 -21.15
C ILE A 2 55.51 -4.83 -22.32
N HIS A 3 54.19 -4.60 -22.32
CA HIS A 3 53.44 -4.60 -23.57
C HIS A 3 52.54 -3.37 -23.67
N HIS A 4 52.78 -2.64 -24.77
CA HIS A 4 52.08 -1.46 -25.23
C HIS A 4 50.61 -1.74 -25.55
N TYR A 5 49.73 -0.78 -25.21
CA TYR A 5 48.40 -0.68 -25.79
C TYR A 5 48.47 0.10 -27.11
N SER A 6 48.11 -0.58 -28.21
CA SER A 6 47.76 0.03 -29.50
C SER A 6 46.24 0.14 -29.58
N LYS A 7 45.73 1.33 -29.91
CA LYS A 7 44.32 1.60 -30.24
C LYS A 7 43.95 0.90 -31.56
N GLY A 8 42.80 0.24 -31.58
CA GLY A 8 42.16 -0.26 -32.80
C GLY A 8 40.71 -0.64 -32.53
N SER A 9 39.78 0.14 -33.07
CA SER A 9 38.34 0.05 -32.87
C SER A 9 37.72 -1.25 -33.40
N LYS A 10 36.88 -1.91 -32.60
CA LYS A 10 35.59 -2.44 -33.06
C LYS A 10 34.56 -2.31 -31.95
N ASN A 11 33.47 -1.63 -32.29
CA ASN A 11 32.31 -1.37 -31.48
C ASN A 11 31.53 -2.68 -31.30
N THR A 12 31.92 -3.52 -30.34
CA THR A 12 31.08 -4.62 -29.87
C THR A 12 30.23 -4.06 -28.74
N GLY A 13 28.93 -3.86 -29.02
CA GLY A 13 27.95 -3.49 -28.01
C GLY A 13 28.10 -4.42 -26.82
N LEU A 14 28.58 -3.86 -25.72
CA LEU A 14 28.71 -4.57 -24.46
C LEU A 14 27.28 -4.73 -23.93
N VAL A 15 26.61 -5.82 -24.33
CA VAL A 15 25.43 -6.27 -23.62
C VAL A 15 25.93 -6.75 -22.27
N ILE A 16 25.82 -5.90 -21.25
CA ILE A 16 25.94 -6.32 -19.86
C ILE A 16 24.73 -7.21 -19.59
N VAL A 17 24.85 -8.51 -19.86
CA VAL A 17 23.96 -9.49 -19.26
C VAL A 17 24.45 -9.67 -17.83
N ARG A 18 23.82 -8.98 -16.86
CA ARG A 18 24.10 -9.26 -15.45
C ARG A 18 23.62 -10.68 -15.15
N GLY A 19 24.56 -11.60 -14.95
CA GLY A 19 24.27 -12.87 -14.30
C GLY A 19 23.95 -12.62 -12.83
N GLY A 20 22.76 -13.03 -12.37
CA GLY A 20 22.35 -12.94 -10.97
C GLY A 20 20.88 -12.53 -10.68
N ASN A 21 20.01 -12.40 -11.69
CA ASN A 21 18.64 -11.88 -11.57
C ASN A 21 17.63 -12.81 -10.84
N SER A 22 17.92 -13.24 -9.61
CA SER A 22 16.86 -13.76 -8.75
C SER A 22 16.76 -12.88 -7.52
N CYS A 23 15.63 -12.21 -7.38
CA CYS A 23 15.29 -11.57 -6.14
C CYS A 23 15.22 -12.58 -4.99
N PRO A 24 15.50 -12.16 -3.74
CA PRO A 24 15.23 -12.99 -2.58
C PRO A 24 13.81 -13.57 -2.64
N PRO A 25 13.59 -14.78 -2.09
CA PRO A 25 12.25 -15.35 -2.00
C PRO A 25 11.26 -14.30 -1.50
N GLU A 26 10.04 -14.30 -2.06
CA GLU A 26 8.95 -13.39 -1.69
C GLU A 26 8.99 -11.98 -2.29
N THR A 27 10.13 -11.54 -2.84
CA THR A 27 10.27 -10.19 -3.45
C THR A 27 10.26 -10.23 -4.98
N ILE A 28 9.91 -9.11 -5.62
CA ILE A 28 9.88 -8.95 -7.08
C ILE A 28 10.91 -7.89 -7.47
N TYR A 29 11.61 -8.10 -8.59
CA TYR A 29 12.50 -7.09 -9.14
C TYR A 29 11.67 -5.91 -9.66
N ASN A 30 11.93 -4.73 -9.10
CA ASN A 30 11.33 -3.48 -9.53
C ASN A 30 12.24 -2.85 -10.58
N GLU A 31 11.86 -2.95 -11.85
CA GLU A 31 12.59 -2.36 -12.99
C GLU A 31 12.72 -0.82 -12.91
N ILE A 32 11.90 -0.18 -12.07
CA ILE A 32 11.87 1.28 -11.91
C ILE A 32 12.89 1.75 -10.87
N THR A 33 13.07 1.00 -9.79
CA THR A 33 14.05 1.32 -8.73
C THR A 33 15.36 0.56 -8.89
N GLY A 34 15.36 -0.57 -9.61
CA GLY A 34 16.47 -1.51 -9.70
C GLY A 34 16.62 -2.40 -8.45
N GLU A 35 15.60 -2.49 -7.61
CA GLU A 35 15.65 -3.19 -6.32
C GLU A 35 14.61 -4.32 -6.23
N CYS A 36 14.87 -5.31 -5.40
CA CYS A 36 13.90 -6.36 -5.08
C CYS A 36 13.00 -5.90 -3.92
N ALA A 37 11.69 -5.80 -4.16
CA ALA A 37 10.76 -5.23 -3.21
C ALA A 37 9.38 -5.89 -3.23
N LEU A 38 8.56 -5.53 -2.24
CA LEU A 38 7.17 -5.97 -2.06
C LEU A 38 6.17 -4.89 -2.51
N ASP A 39 6.56 -4.03 -3.45
CA ASP A 39 5.79 -2.83 -3.82
C ASP A 39 4.33 -3.11 -4.22
N PRO A 40 3.99 -4.17 -4.98
CA PRO A 40 2.60 -4.49 -5.29
C PRO A 40 1.77 -4.94 -4.09
N GLN A 41 2.39 -5.22 -2.95
CA GLN A 41 1.76 -5.70 -1.72
C GLN A 41 1.78 -4.66 -0.58
N LYS A 42 2.45 -3.52 -0.79
CA LYS A 42 2.39 -2.37 0.12
C LYS A 42 0.95 -1.84 0.26
N GLY A 43 0.72 -1.07 1.32
CA GLY A 43 -0.57 -0.47 1.63
C GLY A 43 -1.38 -1.26 2.66
N PRO A 44 -2.65 -0.90 2.85
CA PRO A 44 -3.51 -1.57 3.81
C PRO A 44 -3.68 -3.04 3.43
N PRO A 45 -3.72 -3.97 4.42
CA PRO A 45 -4.10 -5.34 4.15
C PRO A 45 -5.55 -5.44 3.68
N ASN A 46 -5.84 -6.51 2.94
CA ASN A 46 -7.19 -6.98 2.73
C ASN A 46 -7.76 -7.54 4.06
N ALA A 47 -9.09 -7.58 4.22
CA ALA A 47 -9.72 -8.02 5.47
C ALA A 47 -9.16 -9.36 5.99
N CYS A 48 -9.02 -10.38 5.12
CA CYS A 48 -8.57 -11.71 5.53
C CYS A 48 -7.06 -11.83 5.83
N ASN A 49 -6.22 -10.85 5.46
CA ASN A 49 -4.79 -10.81 5.80
C ASN A 49 -4.43 -9.65 6.75
N SER A 50 -5.41 -9.14 7.49
CA SER A 50 -5.28 -8.03 8.44
C SER A 50 -5.45 -8.50 9.89
N ALA A 51 -4.52 -8.12 10.77
CA ALA A 51 -4.64 -8.27 12.22
C ALA A 51 -3.83 -7.20 12.94
N GLY A 52 -4.11 -6.83 14.19
CA GLY A 52 -3.24 -5.92 14.95
C GLY A 52 -3.11 -4.50 14.35
N ASN A 53 -4.26 -3.88 14.07
CA ASN A 53 -4.42 -2.46 13.70
C ASN A 53 -3.40 -1.80 12.74
N PRO A 54 -3.43 -2.08 11.43
CA PRO A 54 -3.34 -3.42 10.88
C PRO A 54 -1.90 -3.78 10.45
N ILE A 55 -1.46 -4.96 10.85
CA ILE A 55 -0.39 -5.74 10.25
C ILE A 55 -0.96 -6.52 9.07
N ASN A 56 -0.40 -6.30 7.89
CA ASN A 56 -0.53 -7.22 6.76
C ASN A 56 0.40 -8.41 6.99
N PHE A 57 -0.10 -9.41 7.69
CA PHE A 57 0.69 -10.57 8.13
C PHE A 57 1.06 -11.51 6.98
N ALA A 58 0.54 -11.30 5.76
CA ALA A 58 1.04 -12.02 4.59
C ALA A 58 2.49 -11.62 4.27
N ILE A 59 2.86 -10.36 4.52
CA ILE A 59 4.18 -9.82 4.15
C ILE A 59 4.90 -9.15 5.32
N GLY A 60 4.29 -9.11 6.50
CA GLY A 60 4.82 -8.45 7.69
C GLY A 60 4.86 -6.93 7.64
N ASN A 61 4.10 -6.32 6.73
CA ASN A 61 3.98 -4.87 6.67
C ASN A 61 3.06 -4.37 7.80
N LYS A 62 3.60 -3.55 8.70
CA LYS A 62 2.77 -2.74 9.59
C LYS A 62 2.29 -1.51 8.82
N PHE A 63 0.98 -1.40 8.63
CA PHE A 63 0.34 -0.23 8.05
C PHE A 63 -0.35 0.58 9.14
N GLN A 64 -0.20 1.90 9.17
CA GLN A 64 -0.91 2.79 10.09
C GLN A 64 -1.54 3.92 9.29
N ALA A 65 -2.81 4.25 9.54
CA ALA A 65 -3.47 5.40 8.94
C ALA A 65 -3.94 6.37 10.03
N GLU A 66 -3.76 7.67 9.79
CA GLU A 66 -4.17 8.74 10.69
C GLU A 66 -4.91 9.81 9.88
N THR A 67 -6.16 10.13 10.26
CA THR A 67 -6.92 11.19 9.60
C THR A 67 -6.73 12.49 10.37
N ASP A 68 -6.01 13.42 9.76
CA ASP A 68 -5.63 14.67 10.40
C ASP A 68 -6.68 15.78 10.21
N TYR A 69 -7.40 15.75 9.08
CA TYR A 69 -8.47 16.67 8.74
C TYR A 69 -9.58 15.95 7.95
N SER A 70 -10.82 16.21 8.31
CA SER A 70 -12.00 15.91 7.49
C SER A 70 -12.85 17.15 7.42
N ALA A 71 -13.21 17.58 6.21
CA ALA A 71 -14.08 18.72 6.03
C ALA A 71 -15.48 18.43 6.62
N LYS A 72 -16.14 19.50 7.07
CA LYS A 72 -17.53 19.44 7.55
C LYS A 72 -18.49 19.70 6.39
N GLY A 73 -19.72 19.20 6.52
CA GLY A 73 -20.76 19.37 5.49
C GLY A 73 -20.52 18.49 4.27
N SER A 74 -20.84 19.00 3.08
CA SER A 74 -20.83 18.22 1.83
C SER A 74 -19.46 18.13 1.14
N SER A 75 -18.44 18.78 1.68
CA SER A 75 -17.08 18.71 1.13
C SER A 75 -16.49 17.32 1.30
N ALA A 76 -15.91 16.79 0.23
CA ALA A 76 -15.21 15.51 0.25
C ALA A 76 -13.72 15.62 0.65
N LEU A 77 -13.25 16.80 1.05
CA LEU A 77 -11.85 16.98 1.43
C LEU A 77 -11.54 16.26 2.75
N SER A 78 -10.61 15.32 2.67
CA SER A 78 -10.00 14.66 3.82
C SER A 78 -8.50 14.59 3.64
N PHE A 79 -7.75 14.85 4.70
CA PHE A 79 -6.30 14.67 4.73
C PHE A 79 -5.98 13.52 5.69
N THR A 80 -5.70 12.36 5.12
CA THR A 80 -5.24 11.16 5.84
C THR A 80 -3.78 10.92 5.52
N ARG A 81 -3.00 10.48 6.49
CA ARG A 81 -1.63 10.00 6.28
C ARG A 81 -1.54 8.52 6.57
N SER A 82 -0.64 7.85 5.85
CA SER A 82 -0.46 6.40 5.91
C SER A 82 1.02 6.05 6.00
N TYR A 83 1.37 5.23 6.98
CA TYR A 83 2.68 4.63 7.19
C TYR A 83 2.73 3.20 6.67
N ASN A 84 3.90 2.78 6.21
CA ASN A 84 4.19 1.42 5.77
C ASN A 84 5.57 1.00 6.28
N SER A 85 5.67 -0.07 7.07
CA SER A 85 6.97 -0.47 7.63
C SER A 85 7.96 -1.04 6.63
N LEU A 86 7.53 -1.37 5.40
CA LEU A 86 8.42 -1.84 4.34
C LEU A 86 9.32 -0.74 3.77
N ASP A 87 8.91 0.53 3.88
CA ASP A 87 9.75 1.69 3.52
C ASP A 87 9.87 2.74 4.63
N GLY A 88 9.07 2.58 5.67
CA GLY A 88 8.98 3.41 6.86
C GLY A 88 8.46 4.83 6.62
N LEU A 89 7.90 5.14 5.44
CA LEU A 89 7.52 6.50 5.06
C LEU A 89 6.07 6.78 5.45
N TRP A 90 5.82 8.02 5.89
CA TRP A 90 4.46 8.55 6.08
C TRP A 90 4.03 9.34 4.85
N ARG A 91 3.07 8.81 4.10
CA ARG A 91 2.53 9.43 2.88
C ARG A 91 1.17 10.06 3.16
N HIS A 92 0.81 11.15 2.49
CA HIS A 92 -0.54 11.73 2.60
C HIS A 92 -1.48 11.18 1.53
N GLY A 93 -2.80 11.25 1.75
CA GLY A 93 -3.85 10.70 0.86
C GLY A 93 -3.86 11.28 -0.55
N PHE A 94 -3.16 12.38 -0.76
CA PHE A 94 -2.97 13.05 -2.04
C PHE A 94 -1.64 12.74 -2.74
N SER A 95 -0.84 11.81 -2.20
CA SER A 95 0.52 11.51 -2.68
C SER A 95 0.56 10.47 -3.80
N THR A 96 -0.53 10.26 -4.54
CA THR A 96 -0.51 9.39 -5.73
C THR A 96 0.27 10.08 -6.86
N TYR A 97 1.20 9.39 -7.52
CA TYR A 97 1.97 9.94 -8.64
C TYR A 97 2.42 8.86 -9.63
N LEU A 98 2.88 9.27 -10.81
CA LEU A 98 3.58 8.38 -11.74
C LEU A 98 5.09 8.48 -11.57
N ARG A 99 5.75 7.33 -11.53
CA ARG A 99 7.21 7.21 -11.59
C ARG A 99 7.60 6.60 -12.93
N PHE A 100 8.54 7.22 -13.62
CA PHE A 100 9.04 6.74 -14.92
C PHE A 100 10.45 6.19 -14.78
N ALA A 101 10.74 5.09 -15.47
CA ALA A 101 12.10 4.61 -15.70
C ALA A 101 12.33 4.45 -17.21
N GLY A 102 13.09 5.41 -17.77
CA GLY A 102 13.22 5.57 -19.21
C GLY A 102 11.88 5.81 -19.89
N THR A 103 11.75 5.32 -21.13
CA THR A 103 10.51 5.42 -21.93
C THR A 103 9.67 4.14 -21.90
N GLN A 104 10.18 3.09 -21.26
CA GLN A 104 9.65 1.74 -21.33
C GLN A 104 8.88 1.32 -20.08
N TYR A 105 9.11 1.96 -18.94
CA TYR A 105 8.51 1.56 -17.68
C TYR A 105 7.86 2.76 -16.97
N VAL A 106 6.69 2.51 -16.41
CA VAL A 106 5.97 3.46 -15.57
C VAL A 106 5.30 2.71 -14.42
N SER A 107 5.35 3.25 -13.21
CA SER A 107 4.50 2.81 -12.10
C SER A 107 3.56 3.91 -11.65
N VAL A 108 2.36 3.48 -11.28
CA VAL A 108 1.45 4.27 -10.45
C VAL A 108 1.83 3.98 -9.01
N VAL A 109 2.34 4.98 -8.31
CA VAL A 109 2.59 4.91 -6.87
C VAL A 109 1.37 5.47 -6.16
N MET A 110 0.60 4.61 -5.51
CA MET A 110 -0.60 5.01 -4.79
C MET A 110 -0.24 5.69 -3.46
N HIS A 111 -1.14 6.55 -2.95
CA HIS A 111 -0.94 7.27 -1.69
C HIS A 111 -0.69 6.38 -0.46
N HIS A 112 -1.10 5.12 -0.50
CA HIS A 112 -0.83 4.12 0.54
C HIS A 112 0.47 3.32 0.31
N GLY A 113 1.26 3.69 -0.70
CA GLY A 113 2.55 3.09 -1.04
C GLY A 113 2.49 1.85 -1.92
N ARG A 114 1.30 1.34 -2.27
CA ARG A 114 1.20 0.24 -3.25
C ARG A 114 1.59 0.76 -4.62
N GLU A 115 2.31 -0.08 -5.36
CA GLU A 115 2.69 0.27 -6.72
C GLU A 115 2.14 -0.71 -7.75
N SER A 116 1.70 -0.13 -8.86
CA SER A 116 1.18 -0.84 -10.02
C SER A 116 2.11 -0.57 -11.19
N PHE A 117 2.71 -1.63 -11.73
CA PHE A 117 3.77 -1.54 -12.72
C PHE A 117 3.26 -1.80 -14.13
N PHE A 118 3.74 -1.00 -15.09
CA PHE A 118 3.37 -1.10 -16.49
C PHE A 118 4.60 -1.00 -17.40
N THR A 119 4.57 -1.74 -18.51
CA THR A 119 5.46 -1.53 -19.64
C THR A 119 4.78 -0.69 -20.71
N VAL A 120 5.59 0.09 -21.43
CA VAL A 120 5.16 0.99 -22.49
C VAL A 120 5.88 0.61 -23.78
N SER A 121 5.12 0.23 -24.80
CA SER A 121 5.61 -0.04 -26.15
C SER A 121 4.78 0.76 -27.15
N GLY A 122 5.34 1.89 -27.61
CA GLY A 122 4.61 2.87 -28.41
C GLY A 122 3.40 3.46 -27.67
N THR A 123 2.19 3.11 -28.12
CA THR A 123 0.91 3.49 -27.50
C THR A 123 0.33 2.39 -26.61
N THR A 124 0.87 1.17 -26.69
CA THR A 124 0.43 0.05 -25.87
C THR A 124 1.03 0.15 -24.48
N ILE A 125 0.17 0.08 -23.47
CA ILE A 125 0.54 0.07 -22.05
C ILE A 125 0.03 -1.26 -21.48
N THR A 126 0.93 -2.05 -20.89
CA THR A 126 0.61 -3.39 -20.41
C THR A 126 0.93 -3.51 -18.92
N PRO A 127 -0.05 -3.87 -18.06
CA PRO A 127 0.23 -4.13 -16.66
C PRO A 127 1.14 -5.36 -16.52
N THR A 128 2.15 -5.25 -15.66
CA THR A 128 3.10 -6.34 -15.34
C THR A 128 2.88 -6.92 -13.94
N SER A 129 2.04 -6.27 -13.13
CA SER A 129 1.66 -6.72 -11.79
C SER A 129 0.28 -7.42 -11.81
N ALA A 130 -0.15 -7.94 -10.66
CA ALA A 130 -1.52 -8.44 -10.46
C ALA A 130 -2.57 -7.31 -10.43
N ASP A 131 -2.17 -6.04 -10.52
CA ASP A 131 -3.11 -4.93 -10.59
C ASP A 131 -3.81 -4.91 -11.96
N LEU A 132 -5.13 -4.75 -11.92
CA LEU A 132 -6.02 -4.73 -13.07
C LEU A 132 -6.52 -3.31 -13.40
N GLY A 133 -5.99 -2.29 -12.72
CA GLY A 133 -6.17 -0.91 -13.12
C GLY A 133 -5.58 -0.64 -14.51
N VAL A 134 -6.13 0.37 -15.17
CA VAL A 134 -5.81 0.72 -16.55
C VAL A 134 -5.11 2.07 -16.59
N LEU A 135 -3.87 2.08 -17.08
CA LEU A 135 -3.12 3.29 -17.35
C LEU A 135 -3.17 3.60 -18.86
N THR A 136 -3.55 4.83 -19.20
CA THR A 136 -3.64 5.32 -20.59
C THR A 136 -2.89 6.64 -20.75
N LYS A 137 -2.36 6.89 -21.95
CA LYS A 137 -1.91 8.22 -22.37
C LYS A 137 -3.12 9.03 -22.83
N VAL A 138 -3.26 10.26 -22.35
CA VAL A 138 -4.35 11.16 -22.73
C VAL A 138 -3.79 12.29 -23.59
N GLY A 139 -3.88 12.12 -24.92
CA GLY A 139 -3.32 13.05 -25.90
C GLY A 139 -1.81 13.28 -25.69
N THR A 140 -1.37 14.53 -25.85
CA THR A 140 -0.01 14.99 -25.49
C THR A 140 0.08 15.57 -24.08
N ALA A 141 -1.05 15.64 -23.36
CA ALA A 141 -1.21 16.43 -22.14
C ALA A 141 -0.88 15.66 -20.85
N GLY A 142 -0.81 14.33 -20.90
CA GLY A 142 -0.42 13.52 -19.76
C GLY A 142 -0.99 12.11 -19.76
N TRP A 143 -1.37 11.64 -18.59
CA TRP A 143 -1.73 10.25 -18.33
C TRP A 143 -3.00 10.15 -17.49
N GLN A 144 -3.74 9.06 -17.64
CA GLN A 144 -4.86 8.74 -16.78
C GLN A 144 -4.75 7.30 -16.29
N TYR A 145 -4.90 7.12 -14.98
CA TYR A 145 -5.06 5.82 -14.35
C TYR A 145 -6.49 5.65 -13.86
N ILE A 146 -7.10 4.51 -14.19
CA ILE A 146 -8.40 4.09 -13.64
C ILE A 146 -8.18 2.85 -12.79
N SER A 147 -8.43 2.94 -11.49
CA SER A 147 -8.27 1.82 -10.56
C SER A 147 -9.35 0.75 -10.77
N THR A 148 -9.18 -0.41 -10.13
CA THR A 148 -10.21 -1.46 -10.10
C THR A 148 -11.50 -1.00 -9.42
N ASP A 149 -11.41 -0.02 -8.52
CA ASP A 149 -12.54 0.52 -7.77
C ASP A 149 -13.17 1.73 -8.49
N ASN A 150 -12.86 1.94 -9.77
CA ASN A 150 -13.35 3.05 -10.60
C ASN A 150 -12.95 4.45 -10.12
N GLU A 151 -11.89 4.57 -9.33
CA GLU A 151 -11.26 5.87 -9.11
C GLU A 151 -10.47 6.28 -10.35
N ARG A 152 -10.44 7.57 -10.66
CA ARG A 152 -9.69 8.11 -11.80
C ARG A 152 -8.67 9.12 -11.32
N PHE A 153 -7.43 8.93 -11.74
CA PHE A 153 -6.31 9.80 -11.44
C PHE A 153 -5.77 10.34 -12.76
N THR A 154 -5.71 11.65 -12.91
CA THR A 154 -5.13 12.32 -14.07
C THR A 154 -3.81 12.94 -13.66
N PHE A 155 -2.78 12.73 -14.48
CA PHE A 155 -1.42 13.20 -14.24
C PHE A 155 -0.94 14.06 -15.39
N ASN A 156 -0.09 15.04 -15.09
CA ASN A 156 0.65 15.75 -16.13
C ASN A 156 1.79 14.88 -16.70
N THR A 157 2.49 15.42 -17.71
CA THR A 157 3.62 14.72 -18.36
C THR A 157 4.80 14.42 -17.43
N ALA A 158 4.94 15.14 -16.32
CA ALA A 158 5.94 14.89 -15.29
C ALA A 158 5.48 13.89 -14.22
N GLY A 159 4.27 13.33 -14.34
CA GLY A 159 3.72 12.34 -13.42
C GLY A 159 3.11 12.90 -12.13
N LYS A 160 2.96 14.23 -12.02
CA LYS A 160 2.25 14.84 -10.88
C LYS A 160 0.74 14.71 -11.08
N LEU A 161 0.03 14.31 -10.01
CA LEU A 161 -1.43 14.22 -9.99
C LEU A 161 -2.05 15.61 -10.16
N THR A 162 -2.85 15.81 -11.19
CA THR A 162 -3.54 17.08 -11.46
C THR A 162 -5.03 17.02 -11.12
N GLN A 163 -5.62 15.81 -11.16
CA GLN A 163 -7.00 15.58 -10.76
C GLN A 163 -7.17 14.16 -10.20
N TRP A 164 -8.01 14.02 -9.19
CA TRP A 164 -8.52 12.74 -8.70
C TRP A 164 -10.04 12.79 -8.61
N SER A 165 -10.73 11.78 -9.14
CA SER A 165 -12.15 11.56 -8.90
C SER A 165 -12.38 10.21 -8.25
N ASN A 166 -13.12 10.17 -7.14
CA ASN A 166 -13.50 8.91 -6.50
C ASN A 166 -14.67 8.23 -7.24
N ALA A 167 -15.01 7.01 -6.84
CA ALA A 167 -16.09 6.23 -7.45
C ALA A 167 -17.47 6.89 -7.32
N GLN A 168 -17.67 7.75 -6.33
CA GLN A 168 -18.92 8.48 -6.05
C GLN A 168 -19.00 9.82 -6.82
N GLY A 169 -17.98 10.17 -7.60
CA GLY A 169 -17.97 11.38 -8.43
C GLY A 169 -17.48 12.65 -7.72
N ALA A 170 -16.99 12.56 -6.48
CA ALA A 170 -16.29 13.68 -5.87
C ALA A 170 -14.97 13.92 -6.62
N VAL A 171 -14.62 15.19 -6.86
CA VAL A 171 -13.44 15.58 -7.64
C VAL A 171 -12.53 16.46 -6.79
N HIS A 172 -11.23 16.19 -6.88
CA HIS A 172 -10.15 16.95 -6.29
C HIS A 172 -9.21 17.44 -7.39
N GLN A 173 -8.96 18.74 -7.42
CA GLN A 173 -8.05 19.40 -8.36
C GLN A 173 -6.79 19.82 -7.63
N PHE A 174 -5.63 19.64 -8.28
CA PHE A 174 -4.33 19.87 -7.66
C PHE A 174 -3.57 20.99 -8.36
N ALA A 175 -3.08 21.94 -7.56
CA ALA A 175 -2.16 23.00 -7.99
C ALA A 175 -0.85 22.91 -7.21
N TYR A 176 0.28 23.11 -7.90
CA TYR A 176 1.61 22.99 -7.32
C TYR A 176 2.39 24.29 -7.44
N ALA A 177 3.02 24.72 -6.34
CA ALA A 177 3.96 25.84 -6.29
C ALA A 177 5.19 25.42 -5.47
N GLY A 178 6.23 24.93 -6.15
CA GLY A 178 7.37 24.30 -5.49
C GLY A 178 6.96 23.02 -4.74
N SER A 179 7.20 22.99 -3.43
CA SER A 179 6.75 21.92 -2.52
C SER A 179 5.34 22.12 -1.97
N GLN A 180 4.71 23.28 -2.21
CA GLN A 180 3.34 23.54 -1.79
C GLN A 180 2.34 22.91 -2.78
N VAL A 181 1.33 22.26 -2.23
CA VAL A 181 0.22 21.65 -2.95
C VAL A 181 -1.09 22.22 -2.41
N THR A 182 -1.93 22.72 -3.30
CA THR A 182 -3.31 23.13 -2.98
C THR A 182 -4.27 22.15 -3.63
N VAL A 183 -5.20 21.62 -2.83
CA VAL A 183 -6.25 20.70 -3.29
C VAL A 183 -7.59 21.39 -3.14
N THR A 184 -8.32 21.49 -4.24
CA THR A 184 -9.65 22.10 -4.29
C THR A 184 -10.69 21.06 -4.68
N ASP A 185 -11.78 20.95 -3.93
CA ASP A 185 -12.90 20.07 -4.30
C ASP A 185 -13.83 20.72 -5.34
N ASN A 186 -14.79 19.95 -5.86
CA ASN A 186 -15.80 20.43 -6.81
C ASN A 186 -16.80 21.44 -6.23
N LEU A 187 -16.76 21.70 -4.92
CA LEU A 187 -17.57 22.72 -4.24
C LEU A 187 -16.79 24.02 -3.97
N GLY A 188 -15.50 24.07 -4.36
CA GLY A 188 -14.63 25.22 -4.18
C GLY A 188 -13.94 25.29 -2.81
N ASN A 189 -14.14 24.31 -1.93
CA ASN A 189 -13.38 24.23 -0.68
C ASN A 189 -11.95 23.82 -1.01
N SER A 190 -11.00 24.26 -0.18
CA SER A 190 -9.60 23.89 -0.37
C SER A 190 -8.87 23.59 0.93
N LEU A 191 -7.79 22.83 0.78
CA LEU A 191 -6.73 22.69 1.77
C LEU A 191 -5.39 22.90 1.07
N THR A 192 -4.38 23.31 1.83
CA THR A 192 -3.02 23.50 1.33
C THR A 192 -2.03 22.81 2.25
N PHE A 193 -1.06 22.11 1.69
CA PHE A 193 0.00 21.46 2.45
C PHE A 193 1.35 21.63 1.74
N THR A 194 2.42 21.36 2.45
CA THR A 194 3.76 21.23 1.82
C THR A 194 4.27 19.81 2.00
N GLU A 195 5.07 19.33 1.05
CA GLU A 195 5.63 17.97 1.05
C GLU A 195 7.14 17.96 0.78
N ASP A 196 7.83 16.92 1.26
CA ASP A 196 9.22 16.65 0.89
C ASP A 196 9.31 15.86 -0.43
N ALA A 197 10.54 15.55 -0.87
CA ALA A 197 10.79 14.79 -2.09
C ALA A 197 10.22 13.35 -2.05
N ASN A 198 10.00 12.79 -0.85
CA ASN A 198 9.44 11.46 -0.62
C ASN A 198 7.91 11.48 -0.45
N LYS A 199 7.25 12.62 -0.73
CA LYS A 199 5.81 12.82 -0.54
C LYS A 199 5.36 12.71 0.92
N GLN A 200 6.25 13.04 1.85
CA GLN A 200 5.89 13.17 3.25
C GLN A 200 5.43 14.60 3.55
N PRO A 201 4.30 14.80 4.24
CA PRO A 201 3.78 16.14 4.49
C PRO A 201 4.60 16.85 5.56
N LEU A 202 4.86 18.13 5.39
CA LEU A 202 5.61 18.99 6.31
C LEU A 202 4.68 19.98 7.04
N THR A 203 3.66 20.48 6.35
CA THR A 203 2.59 21.31 6.93
C THR A 203 1.24 20.96 6.33
N LEU A 204 0.15 21.27 7.02
CA LEU A 204 -1.23 21.28 6.49
C LEU A 204 -1.96 22.51 7.03
N THR A 205 -2.63 23.24 6.16
CA THR A 205 -3.56 24.31 6.49
C THR A 205 -4.89 24.02 5.80
N ALA A 206 -5.95 23.91 6.60
CA ALA A 206 -7.31 23.72 6.16
C ALA A 206 -8.26 24.58 7.02
N SER A 207 -9.56 24.55 6.73
CA SER A 207 -10.54 25.35 7.47
C SER A 207 -10.48 25.07 8.98
N GLY A 208 -10.06 26.08 9.76
CA GLY A 208 -9.96 26.02 11.22
C GLY A 208 -8.87 25.09 11.77
N VAL A 209 -7.97 24.58 10.93
CA VAL A 209 -6.94 23.61 11.32
C VAL A 209 -5.60 23.96 10.70
N GLN A 210 -4.55 23.98 11.51
CA GLN A 210 -3.16 24.05 11.08
C GLN A 210 -2.36 22.92 11.72
N ILE A 211 -1.53 22.24 10.94
CA ILE A 211 -0.72 21.11 11.40
C ILE A 211 0.70 21.26 10.90
N THR A 212 1.67 20.97 11.78
CA THR A 212 3.09 20.84 11.43
C THR A 212 3.56 19.43 11.76
N TYR A 213 4.31 18.84 10.84
CA TYR A 213 4.83 17.48 10.94
C TYR A 213 6.34 17.55 11.19
N GLY A 214 6.78 17.06 12.36
CA GLY A 214 8.18 17.00 12.74
C GLY A 214 8.82 15.69 12.31
N TYR A 215 10.03 15.78 11.75
CA TYR A 215 10.80 14.61 11.30
C TYR A 215 12.21 14.62 11.89
N ASN A 216 12.74 13.43 12.17
CA ASN A 216 14.15 13.28 12.52
C ASN A 216 15.07 13.34 11.28
N ALA A 217 16.39 13.25 11.50
CA ALA A 217 17.40 13.28 10.42
C ALA A 217 17.21 12.16 9.37
N ASN A 218 16.65 11.02 9.77
CA ASN A 218 16.35 9.87 8.89
C ASN A 218 14.98 9.99 8.20
N LYS A 219 14.37 11.18 8.23
CA LYS A 219 13.06 11.47 7.62
C LYS A 219 11.93 10.61 8.17
N ARG A 220 12.02 10.18 9.43
CA ARG A 220 10.89 9.55 10.13
C ARG A 220 10.08 10.60 10.88
N LEU A 221 8.77 10.55 10.73
CA LEU A 221 7.85 11.44 11.42
C LEU A 221 7.92 11.14 12.91
N THR A 222 8.37 12.08 13.73
CA THR A 222 8.44 11.94 15.18
C THR A 222 7.33 12.68 15.90
N SER A 223 6.76 13.75 15.31
CA SER A 223 5.70 14.52 15.95
C SER A 223 4.68 15.09 14.96
N VAL A 224 3.44 15.20 15.42
CA VAL A 224 2.36 15.91 14.73
C VAL A 224 1.84 16.95 15.71
N THR A 225 2.00 18.24 15.40
CA THR A 225 1.49 19.34 16.21
C THR A 225 0.29 19.96 15.50
N LYS A 226 -0.88 19.93 16.14
CA LYS A 226 -2.15 20.37 15.58
C LYS A 226 -2.69 21.57 16.36
N VAL A 227 -3.04 22.63 15.65
CA VAL A 227 -3.71 23.81 16.17
C VAL A 227 -5.13 23.86 15.60
N MET A 228 -6.13 23.83 16.49
CA MET A 228 -7.55 23.92 16.13
C MET A 228 -8.28 24.73 17.19
N GLY A 229 -9.03 25.76 16.78
CA GLY A 229 -9.79 26.61 17.71
C GLY A 229 -8.93 27.27 18.80
N GLY A 230 -7.66 27.58 18.49
CA GLY A 230 -6.69 28.15 19.44
C GLY A 230 -6.06 27.14 20.40
N GLN A 231 -6.49 25.88 20.39
CA GLN A 231 -5.88 24.82 21.19
C GLN A 231 -4.77 24.12 20.42
N THR A 232 -3.67 23.82 21.09
CA THR A 232 -2.54 23.06 20.53
C THR A 232 -2.49 21.68 21.15
N THR A 233 -2.53 20.65 20.31
CA THR A 233 -2.30 19.26 20.72
C THR A 233 -1.10 18.70 19.98
N GLN A 234 -0.47 17.68 20.56
CA GLN A 234 0.69 17.05 19.96
C GLN A 234 0.66 15.53 20.15
N ARG A 235 0.96 14.81 19.09
CA ARG A 235 1.12 13.35 19.09
C ARG A 235 2.56 12.99 18.74
N GLN A 236 3.12 11.98 19.38
CA GLN A 236 4.49 11.52 19.18
C GLN A 236 4.54 10.11 18.58
N PHE A 237 5.55 9.85 17.76
CA PHE A 237 5.75 8.61 17.02
C PHE A 237 7.16 8.08 17.30
N HIS A 238 7.24 6.81 17.68
CA HIS A 238 8.46 6.20 18.22
C HIS A 238 9.09 5.21 17.23
N TYR A 239 10.42 5.21 17.14
CA TYR A 239 11.20 4.31 16.29
C TYR A 239 12.41 3.80 17.08
N GLU A 240 12.12 2.94 18.05
CA GLU A 240 13.07 2.57 19.11
C GLU A 240 13.80 1.26 18.83
N ASP A 241 13.51 0.59 17.71
CA ASP A 241 14.15 -0.67 17.36
C ASP A 241 15.60 -0.43 16.92
N PRO A 242 16.60 -0.97 17.64
CA PRO A 242 18.01 -0.71 17.32
C PRO A 242 18.44 -1.37 16.00
N ARG A 243 17.69 -2.36 15.49
CA ARG A 243 17.98 -3.03 14.22
C ARG A 243 17.57 -2.17 13.04
N ASN A 244 16.53 -1.36 13.20
CA ASN A 244 16.02 -0.48 12.14
C ASN A 244 15.22 0.70 12.71
N ASN A 245 15.80 1.89 12.61
CA ASN A 245 15.19 3.16 13.05
C ASN A 245 14.04 3.67 12.15
N SER A 246 13.59 2.87 11.18
CA SER A 246 12.44 3.19 10.32
C SER A 246 11.17 2.42 10.68
N TRP A 247 11.25 1.48 11.63
CA TRP A 247 10.10 0.74 12.14
C TRP A 247 9.39 1.50 13.25
N LEU A 248 8.10 1.78 13.06
CA LEU A 248 7.27 2.45 14.04
C LEU A 248 7.02 1.50 15.21
N THR A 249 7.62 1.78 16.36
CA THR A 249 7.50 0.97 17.57
C THR A 249 6.36 1.41 18.49
N GLY A 250 5.84 2.64 18.31
CA GLY A 250 4.67 3.07 19.07
C GLY A 250 4.19 4.49 18.76
N ILE A 251 3.07 4.84 19.36
CA ILE A 251 2.48 6.18 19.31
C ILE A 251 2.10 6.61 20.73
N THR A 252 2.49 7.83 21.09
CA THR A 252 2.02 8.51 22.30
C THR A 252 1.01 9.57 21.91
N ASP A 253 -0.18 9.50 22.51
CA ASP A 253 -1.31 10.38 22.24
C ASP A 253 -1.11 11.80 22.80
N GLU A 254 -2.14 12.63 22.62
CA GLU A 254 -2.18 14.02 23.06
C GLU A 254 -2.19 14.19 24.59
N LEU A 255 -2.42 13.11 25.35
CA LEU A 255 -2.37 13.08 26.82
C LEU A 255 -1.00 12.65 27.35
N GLY A 256 -0.04 12.35 26.46
CA GLY A 256 1.28 11.86 26.84
C GLY A 256 1.30 10.37 27.19
N VAL A 257 0.25 9.62 26.87
CA VAL A 257 0.15 8.18 27.13
C VAL A 257 0.50 7.40 25.86
N ARG A 258 1.37 6.39 25.99
CA ARG A 258 1.66 5.47 24.88
C ARG A 258 0.48 4.54 24.68
N TYR A 259 -0.37 4.84 23.70
CA TYR A 259 -1.59 4.07 23.45
C TYR A 259 -1.41 2.92 22.47
N ALA A 260 -0.30 2.86 21.73
CA ALA A 260 -0.03 1.79 20.76
C ALA A 260 1.45 1.39 20.75
N THR A 261 1.71 0.08 20.63
CA THR A 261 3.04 -0.53 20.60
C THR A 261 3.11 -1.65 19.56
N TRP A 262 4.21 -1.68 18.81
CA TRP A 262 4.51 -2.72 17.81
C TRP A 262 5.94 -3.24 17.95
N SER A 263 6.13 -4.50 17.58
CA SER A 263 7.46 -5.12 17.53
C SER A 263 7.64 -5.91 16.23
N TYR A 264 8.91 -6.13 15.88
CA TYR A 264 9.32 -6.71 14.61
C TYR A 264 10.29 -7.88 14.84
N ASP A 265 10.36 -8.81 13.88
CA ASP A 265 11.44 -9.81 13.86
C ASP A 265 12.71 -9.27 13.17
N ASP A 266 13.76 -10.08 13.13
CA ASP A 266 15.05 -9.69 12.52
C ASP A 266 14.99 -9.50 11.00
N LYS A 267 13.87 -9.89 10.37
CA LYS A 267 13.60 -9.67 8.95
C LYS A 267 12.72 -8.44 8.70
N GLY A 268 12.36 -7.71 9.75
CA GLY A 268 11.52 -6.52 9.67
C GLY A 268 10.03 -6.76 9.47
N ARG A 269 9.58 -7.99 9.76
CA ARG A 269 8.16 -8.32 9.73
C ARG A 269 7.55 -8.00 11.08
N ALA A 270 6.42 -7.30 11.10
CA ALA A 270 5.71 -7.03 12.34
C ALA A 270 5.20 -8.35 12.96
N ILE A 271 5.51 -8.56 14.24
CA ILE A 271 5.19 -9.77 15.02
C ILE A 271 4.28 -9.49 16.21
N SER A 272 4.08 -8.21 16.58
CA SER A 272 3.17 -7.82 17.65
C SER A 272 2.51 -6.48 17.35
N SER A 273 1.25 -6.35 17.77
CA SER A 273 0.52 -5.10 17.90
C SER A 273 -0.28 -5.14 19.18
N GLU A 274 -0.22 -4.09 19.97
CA GLU A 274 -1.06 -3.93 21.16
C GLU A 274 -1.34 -2.45 21.42
N HIS A 275 -2.49 -2.18 22.03
CA HIS A 275 -2.79 -0.90 22.64
C HIS A 275 -2.36 -0.88 24.12
N ALA A 276 -2.61 0.24 24.80
CA ALA A 276 -2.29 0.40 26.22
C ALA A 276 -2.72 -0.81 27.05
N ASP A 277 -1.85 -1.22 27.99
CA ASP A 277 -2.07 -2.34 28.91
C ASP A 277 -2.37 -3.71 28.25
N GLY A 278 -1.94 -3.90 26.99
CA GLY A 278 -2.14 -5.15 26.25
C GLY A 278 -3.53 -5.28 25.62
N ALA A 279 -4.31 -4.20 25.59
CA ALA A 279 -5.57 -4.18 24.86
C ALA A 279 -5.36 -4.50 23.37
N ASP A 280 -6.29 -5.24 22.77
CA ASP A 280 -6.25 -5.66 21.36
C ASP A 280 -4.93 -6.35 20.93
N LYS A 281 -4.25 -7.01 21.88
CA LYS A 281 -2.97 -7.66 21.60
C LYS A 281 -3.12 -8.74 20.54
N VAL A 282 -2.32 -8.62 19.49
CA VAL A 282 -2.17 -9.62 18.45
C VAL A 282 -0.71 -9.96 18.29
N THR A 283 -0.40 -11.26 18.21
CA THR A 283 0.93 -11.74 17.83
C THR A 283 0.91 -12.51 16.52
N VAL A 284 2.00 -12.41 15.76
CA VAL A 284 2.15 -13.06 14.46
C VAL A 284 3.43 -13.88 14.45
N ALA A 285 3.29 -15.16 14.15
CA ALA A 285 4.41 -16.08 13.95
C ALA A 285 4.51 -16.47 12.47
N TYR A 286 5.67 -16.21 11.87
CA TYR A 286 5.96 -16.60 10.50
C TYR A 286 6.73 -17.92 10.49
N ASN A 287 6.08 -18.99 10.08
CA ASN A 287 6.57 -20.34 10.22
C ASN A 287 7.53 -20.72 9.08
N ALA A 288 8.44 -21.68 9.35
CA ALA A 288 9.41 -22.16 8.36
C ALA A 288 8.78 -22.88 7.15
N ASP A 289 7.55 -23.40 7.30
CA ASP A 289 6.77 -24.03 6.24
C ASP A 289 6.07 -23.01 5.30
N GLY A 290 6.32 -21.71 5.49
CA GLY A 290 5.72 -20.63 4.69
C GLY A 290 4.30 -20.25 5.11
N THR A 291 3.77 -20.83 6.19
CA THR A 291 2.50 -20.42 6.79
C THR A 291 2.68 -19.31 7.82
N VAL A 292 1.58 -18.67 8.21
CA VAL A 292 1.58 -17.64 9.25
C VAL A 292 0.54 -18.00 10.30
N SER A 293 0.92 -17.96 11.58
CA SER A 293 -0.01 -18.13 12.70
C SER A 293 -0.27 -16.78 13.35
N VAL A 294 -1.55 -16.43 13.52
CA VAL A 294 -1.99 -15.20 14.18
C VAL A 294 -2.68 -15.59 15.48
N THR A 295 -2.23 -15.02 16.60
CA THR A 295 -2.83 -15.21 17.92
C THR A 295 -3.50 -13.91 18.34
N ASN A 296 -4.78 -13.97 18.72
CA ASN A 296 -5.52 -12.80 19.20
C ASN A 296 -5.36 -12.59 20.71
N GLU A 297 -6.02 -11.56 21.23
CA GLU A 297 -5.99 -11.14 22.63
C GLU A 297 -6.55 -12.18 23.60
N LEU A 298 -7.36 -13.11 23.09
CA LEU A 298 -7.93 -14.24 23.84
C LEU A 298 -7.08 -15.52 23.76
N GLY A 299 -5.91 -15.47 23.13
CA GLY A 299 -5.03 -16.63 22.92
C GLY A 299 -5.50 -17.59 21.83
N LYS A 300 -6.53 -17.23 21.04
CA LYS A 300 -7.00 -18.06 19.93
C LYS A 300 -6.07 -17.92 18.74
N VAL A 301 -5.77 -19.05 18.09
CA VAL A 301 -4.81 -19.13 16.98
C VAL A 301 -5.53 -19.45 15.67
N ALA A 302 -5.20 -18.71 14.62
CA ALA A 302 -5.53 -19.02 13.24
C ALA A 302 -4.26 -19.17 12.40
N LYS A 303 -4.17 -20.24 11.61
CA LYS A 303 -3.05 -20.54 10.71
C LYS A 303 -3.46 -20.28 9.27
N TYR A 304 -2.63 -19.54 8.54
CA TYR A 304 -2.88 -19.09 7.17
C TYR A 304 -1.84 -19.69 6.23
N SER A 305 -2.30 -20.30 5.15
CA SER A 305 -1.45 -20.79 4.06
C SER A 305 -1.56 -19.86 2.86
N PHE A 306 -0.50 -19.81 2.04
CA PHE A 306 -0.41 -18.87 0.94
C PHE A 306 0.13 -19.49 -0.34
N GLN A 307 -0.11 -18.79 -1.45
CA GLN A 307 0.60 -18.99 -2.72
C GLN A 307 0.95 -17.64 -3.34
N TYR A 308 1.95 -17.61 -4.22
CA TYR A 308 2.30 -16.42 -4.99
C TYR A 308 1.61 -16.45 -6.35
N ILE A 309 0.92 -15.36 -6.70
CA ILE A 309 0.35 -15.15 -8.03
C ILE A 309 0.75 -13.76 -8.50
N LYS A 310 1.49 -13.68 -9.61
CA LYS A 310 2.05 -12.42 -10.15
C LYS A 310 2.74 -11.57 -9.06
N GLY A 311 3.49 -12.25 -8.20
CA GLY A 311 4.27 -11.66 -7.11
C GLY A 311 3.45 -11.12 -5.91
N VAL A 312 2.14 -11.37 -5.87
CA VAL A 312 1.29 -11.08 -4.71
C VAL A 312 1.03 -12.37 -3.94
N ARG A 313 1.22 -12.34 -2.62
CA ARG A 313 0.95 -13.47 -1.71
C ARG A 313 -0.54 -13.52 -1.40
N ARG A 314 -1.20 -14.60 -1.83
CA ARG A 314 -2.66 -14.82 -1.70
C ARG A 314 -2.93 -15.96 -0.74
N ILE A 315 -3.93 -15.81 0.14
CA ILE A 315 -4.32 -16.84 1.10
C ILE A 315 -4.95 -18.02 0.37
N THR A 316 -4.48 -19.24 0.58
CA THR A 316 -5.07 -20.46 -0.01
C THR A 316 -5.91 -21.24 0.99
N SER A 317 -5.60 -21.15 2.29
CA SER A 317 -6.40 -21.75 3.34
C SER A 317 -6.23 -21.04 4.67
N ILE A 318 -7.25 -21.17 5.51
CA ILE A 318 -7.28 -20.66 6.88
C ILE A 318 -7.73 -21.83 7.75
N GLN A 319 -6.98 -22.12 8.81
CA GLN A 319 -7.29 -23.16 9.79
C GLN A 319 -7.31 -22.56 11.20
N GLY A 320 -8.22 -23.04 12.05
CA GLY A 320 -8.33 -22.58 13.44
C GLY A 320 -9.57 -21.73 13.69
N GLU A 321 -9.50 -20.88 14.71
CA GLU A 321 -10.65 -20.12 15.17
C GLU A 321 -10.92 -18.89 14.27
N PRO A 322 -12.18 -18.48 14.06
CA PRO A 322 -12.54 -17.22 13.42
C PRO A 322 -11.89 -16.03 14.15
N SER A 323 -11.38 -15.07 13.38
CA SER A 323 -11.01 -13.75 13.91
C SER A 323 -12.04 -12.72 13.45
N ALA A 324 -12.15 -11.58 14.15
CA ALA A 324 -13.08 -10.52 13.77
C ALA A 324 -12.84 -10.02 12.33
N ASN A 325 -11.58 -9.96 11.89
CA ASN A 325 -11.20 -9.54 10.55
C ASN A 325 -11.37 -10.64 9.49
N CYS A 326 -11.43 -11.91 9.92
CA CYS A 326 -11.63 -13.05 9.03
C CYS A 326 -12.59 -14.07 9.68
N PRO A 327 -13.92 -13.83 9.60
CA PRO A 327 -14.91 -14.69 10.26
C PRO A 327 -15.03 -16.08 9.64
N ASN A 328 -14.42 -16.30 8.47
CA ASN A 328 -14.49 -17.55 7.71
C ASN A 328 -13.22 -18.40 7.94
N SER A 329 -12.86 -18.70 9.18
CA SER A 329 -11.80 -19.68 9.45
C SER A 329 -12.23 -21.09 9.05
N ASN A 330 -11.28 -22.00 8.85
CA ASN A 330 -11.50 -23.32 8.25
C ASN A 330 -12.06 -23.24 6.82
N SER A 331 -11.49 -22.34 6.01
CA SER A 331 -11.89 -22.11 4.61
C SER A 331 -10.71 -22.32 3.65
N SER A 332 -11.02 -22.58 2.38
CA SER A 332 -10.03 -22.64 1.30
C SER A 332 -10.40 -21.74 0.12
N PHE A 333 -9.39 -21.31 -0.62
CA PHE A 333 -9.52 -20.33 -1.68
C PHE A 333 -8.67 -20.74 -2.88
N THR A 334 -9.23 -20.63 -4.08
CA THR A 334 -8.50 -20.78 -5.34
C THR A 334 -8.58 -19.49 -6.15
N TYR A 335 -7.65 -19.32 -7.09
CA TYR A 335 -7.51 -18.09 -7.86
C TYR A 335 -7.28 -18.39 -9.33
N ASP A 336 -7.63 -17.43 -10.18
CA ASP A 336 -7.26 -17.47 -11.59
C ASP A 336 -5.81 -17.01 -11.82
N SER A 337 -5.38 -16.99 -13.09
CA SER A 337 -4.02 -16.57 -13.48
C SER A 337 -3.74 -15.09 -13.27
N ASN A 338 -4.77 -14.27 -13.04
CA ASN A 338 -4.67 -12.86 -12.68
C ASN A 338 -4.67 -12.64 -11.15
N GLY A 339 -4.89 -13.69 -10.36
CA GLY A 339 -4.97 -13.62 -8.91
C GLY A 339 -6.32 -13.15 -8.39
N LEU A 340 -7.37 -13.21 -9.20
CA LEU A 340 -8.76 -12.99 -8.77
C LEU A 340 -9.31 -14.28 -8.14
N LEU A 341 -10.18 -14.13 -7.13
CA LEU A 341 -10.70 -15.26 -6.37
C LEU A 341 -11.61 -16.11 -7.25
N LYS A 342 -11.21 -17.34 -7.59
CA LYS A 342 -12.00 -18.22 -8.44
C LYS A 342 -13.03 -19.03 -7.65
N THR A 343 -12.61 -19.58 -6.51
CA THR A 343 -13.51 -20.32 -5.61
C THR A 343 -13.19 -20.01 -4.16
N LYS A 344 -14.22 -20.09 -3.33
CA LYS A 344 -14.14 -20.10 -1.87
C LYS A 344 -14.93 -21.29 -1.36
N THR A 345 -14.33 -22.12 -0.52
CA THR A 345 -15.03 -23.16 0.22
C THR A 345 -15.03 -22.78 1.69
N ASP A 346 -16.20 -22.64 2.30
CA ASP A 346 -16.32 -22.28 3.71
C ASP A 346 -16.12 -23.48 4.66
N ASN A 347 -16.22 -23.23 5.97
CA ASN A 347 -16.07 -24.24 7.01
C ASN A 347 -17.15 -25.34 7.01
N LYS A 348 -18.26 -25.13 6.32
CA LYS A 348 -19.33 -26.12 6.13
C LYS A 348 -19.16 -26.89 4.82
N GLY A 349 -18.09 -26.62 4.07
CA GLY A 349 -17.86 -27.22 2.76
C GLY A 349 -18.69 -26.59 1.64
N VAL A 350 -19.36 -25.46 1.89
CA VAL A 350 -20.17 -24.78 0.87
C VAL A 350 -19.22 -24.08 -0.10
N LEU A 351 -19.33 -24.46 -1.37
CA LEU A 351 -18.54 -23.90 -2.46
C LEU A 351 -19.22 -22.66 -3.05
N THR A 352 -18.50 -21.54 -3.09
CA THR A 352 -18.87 -20.34 -3.83
C THR A 352 -17.88 -20.14 -4.98
N THR A 353 -18.38 -19.91 -6.20
CA THR A 353 -17.58 -19.67 -7.41
C THR A 353 -17.79 -18.25 -7.93
N TYR A 354 -16.77 -17.64 -8.52
CA TYR A 354 -16.81 -16.26 -9.01
C TYR A 354 -16.32 -16.17 -10.45
N THR A 355 -16.86 -15.23 -11.21
CA THR A 355 -16.36 -14.86 -12.54
C THR A 355 -16.23 -13.35 -12.68
N TYR A 356 -15.32 -12.92 -13.55
CA TYR A 356 -14.90 -11.54 -13.69
C TYR A 356 -14.85 -11.11 -15.15
N ASN A 357 -15.03 -9.82 -15.40
CA ASN A 357 -14.72 -9.22 -16.70
C ASN A 357 -13.21 -8.93 -16.86
N ALA A 358 -12.83 -8.41 -18.03
CA ALA A 358 -11.42 -8.09 -18.34
C ALA A 358 -10.79 -7.02 -17.44
N ARG A 359 -11.59 -6.22 -16.72
CA ARG A 359 -11.13 -5.23 -15.74
C ARG A 359 -11.08 -5.79 -14.31
N GLY A 360 -11.36 -7.08 -14.13
CA GLY A 360 -11.38 -7.73 -12.82
C GLY A 360 -12.62 -7.41 -11.96
N LEU A 361 -13.66 -6.82 -12.55
CA LEU A 361 -14.93 -6.60 -11.84
C LEU A 361 -15.73 -7.89 -11.84
N GLU A 362 -16.27 -8.27 -10.68
CA GLU A 362 -17.11 -9.46 -10.50
C GLU A 362 -18.39 -9.29 -11.34
N ILE A 363 -18.66 -10.27 -12.23
CA ILE A 363 -19.87 -10.27 -13.07
C ILE A 363 -20.85 -11.40 -12.68
N SER A 364 -20.38 -12.40 -11.94
CA SER A 364 -21.24 -13.44 -11.39
C SER A 364 -20.58 -14.08 -10.17
N ARG A 365 -21.43 -14.45 -9.22
CA ARG A 365 -21.11 -15.25 -8.05
C ARG A 365 -22.16 -16.33 -7.95
N THR A 366 -21.74 -17.58 -7.76
CA THR A 366 -22.68 -18.67 -7.49
C THR A 366 -22.36 -19.25 -6.13
N GLU A 367 -23.27 -19.08 -5.18
CA GLU A 367 -23.19 -19.68 -3.85
C GLU A 367 -23.74 -21.11 -3.87
N ALA A 368 -23.23 -21.96 -2.98
CA ALA A 368 -23.58 -23.39 -2.89
C ALA A 368 -23.50 -24.10 -4.26
N SER A 369 -22.48 -23.73 -5.05
CA SER A 369 -22.23 -24.22 -6.40
C SER A 369 -22.11 -25.74 -6.43
N GLY A 370 -22.78 -26.37 -7.40
CA GLY A 370 -22.84 -27.84 -7.52
C GLY A 370 -23.84 -28.53 -6.58
N THR A 371 -24.66 -27.78 -5.84
CA THR A 371 -25.71 -28.33 -4.94
C THR A 371 -27.12 -27.90 -5.38
N ALA A 372 -28.15 -28.53 -4.80
CA ALA A 372 -29.54 -28.15 -5.02
C ALA A 372 -29.90 -26.76 -4.44
N GLN A 373 -29.06 -26.20 -3.57
CA GLN A 373 -29.25 -24.86 -3.00
C GLN A 373 -28.50 -23.77 -3.77
N ALA A 374 -27.95 -24.09 -4.95
CA ALA A 374 -27.17 -23.16 -5.75
C ALA A 374 -27.97 -21.92 -6.13
N ARG A 375 -27.37 -20.74 -5.94
CA ARG A 375 -27.97 -19.44 -6.29
C ARG A 375 -26.92 -18.49 -6.85
N THR A 376 -27.32 -17.68 -7.83
CA THR A 376 -26.47 -16.70 -8.50
C THR A 376 -26.85 -15.29 -8.10
#